data_AF-A0A9D2A116-F1
#
_entry.id   AF-A0A9D2A116-F1
#
_cell.length_a   1.000
_cell.length_b   1.000
_cell.length_c   1.000
_cell.angle_alpha   90.00
_cell.angle_beta   90.00
_cell.angle_gamma   90.00
#
_symmetry.space_group_name_H-M   'P 1'
#
loop_
_entity.id
_entity.type
_entity.pdbx_description
1 polymer ?
#
loop_
_entity_poly.entity_id
_entity_poly.type
_entity_poly.pdbx_seq_one_letter_code
_entity_poly.pdbx_strand_id
1 'polypeptide(L)'
;MKRKKQLPEWDDGRTVANMNVEGLPWYRPDSGKEVKEEDKPTRKERRAMIRAGYLAYLPRFLAMLFGFGLTIFLLWLWLNGWQI
;
A
#
# COMPACT_ATOMS: atom_id res chain seq x y z
N MET A 1 -7.49 -9.04 2.12
CA MET A 1 -7.45 -10.44 1.63
C MET A 1 -8.23 -10.51 0.30
N LYS A 2 -7.61 -10.89 -0.82
CA LYS A 2 -8.35 -11.13 -2.08
C LYS A 2 -9.20 -12.39 -1.91
N ARG A 3 -10.52 -12.29 -2.05
CA ARG A 3 -11.41 -13.47 -2.12
C ARG A 3 -10.97 -14.32 -3.31
N LYS A 4 -10.47 -15.53 -3.06
CA LYS A 4 -10.31 -16.53 -4.12
C LYS A 4 -11.73 -16.90 -4.56
N LYS A 5 -12.11 -16.56 -5.79
CA LYS A 5 -13.33 -17.10 -6.39
C LYS A 5 -13.13 -18.60 -6.48
N GLN A 6 -13.99 -19.37 -5.80
CA GLN A 6 -13.97 -20.82 -5.91
C GLN A 6 -14.43 -21.18 -7.31
N LEU A 7 -13.60 -21.92 -8.05
CA LEU A 7 -13.95 -22.44 -9.36
C LEU A 7 -14.88 -23.66 -9.15
N PRO A 8 -15.82 -23.94 -10.08
CA PRO A 8 -16.64 -25.15 -10.03
C PRO A 8 -15.78 -26.41 -10.02
N GLU A 9 -16.24 -27.49 -9.37
CA GLU A 9 -15.49 -28.75 -9.24
C GLU A 9 -15.18 -29.44 -10.59
N TRP A 10 -15.96 -29.12 -11.62
CA TRP A 10 -15.76 -29.60 -12.99
C TRP A 10 -14.78 -28.73 -13.82
N ASP A 11 -14.37 -27.56 -13.30
CA ASP A 11 -13.50 -26.63 -14.00
C ASP A 11 -12.04 -26.81 -13.54
N ASP A 12 -11.18 -27.27 -14.45
CA ASP A 12 -9.72 -27.42 -14.26
C ASP A 12 -9.01 -26.05 -14.14
N GLY A 13 -9.74 -24.93 -14.28
CA GLY A 13 -9.20 -23.58 -14.18
C GLY A 13 -8.23 -23.22 -15.31
N ARG A 14 -8.16 -24.06 -16.35
CA ARG A 14 -7.32 -23.87 -17.52
C ARG A 14 -8.04 -22.99 -18.54
N THR A 15 -7.35 -21.95 -18.99
CA THR A 15 -7.82 -21.11 -20.09
C THR A 15 -7.55 -21.82 -21.42
N VAL A 16 -8.60 -22.34 -22.06
CA VAL A 16 -8.50 -23.02 -23.37
C VAL A 16 -8.19 -22.03 -24.51
N ALA A 17 -8.71 -20.81 -24.42
CA ALA A 17 -8.50 -19.75 -25.41
C ALA A 17 -8.46 -18.37 -24.74
N ASN A 18 -7.72 -17.43 -25.33
CA ASN A 18 -7.64 -16.06 -24.82
C ASN A 18 -8.98 -15.34 -25.00
N MET A 19 -9.73 -15.16 -23.92
CA MET A 19 -11.03 -14.47 -23.90
C MET A 19 -10.93 -12.97 -23.58
N ASN A 20 -9.74 -12.40 -23.63
CA ASN A 20 -9.53 -10.97 -23.45
C ASN A 20 -9.82 -10.20 -24.75
N VAL A 21 -11.10 -10.01 -25.06
CA VAL A 21 -11.57 -9.36 -26.29
C VAL A 21 -11.91 -7.91 -26.02
N GLU A 22 -11.53 -7.01 -26.93
CA GLU A 22 -11.82 -5.57 -26.85
C GLU A 22 -13.34 -5.30 -26.82
N GLY A 23 -13.78 -4.37 -25.97
CA GLY A 23 -15.18 -3.97 -25.84
C GLY A 23 -16.00 -4.74 -24.80
N LEU A 24 -15.46 -5.79 -24.18
CA LEU A 24 -16.12 -6.51 -23.08
C LEU A 24 -15.81 -5.88 -21.71
N PRO A 25 -16.72 -5.94 -20.72
CA PRO A 25 -16.50 -5.30 -19.41
C PRO A 25 -15.36 -5.93 -18.60
N TRP A 26 -14.90 -7.12 -18.98
CA TRP A 26 -13.73 -7.78 -18.39
C TRP A 26 -12.46 -7.63 -19.22
N TYR A 27 -12.50 -6.87 -20.32
CA TYR A 27 -11.33 -6.56 -21.13
C TYR A 27 -10.29 -5.84 -20.28
N ARG A 28 -9.07 -6.35 -20.33
CA ARG A 28 -7.91 -5.74 -19.69
C ARG A 28 -6.84 -5.58 -20.76
N PRO A 29 -6.50 -4.34 -21.17
CA PRO A 29 -5.52 -4.13 -22.23
C PRO A 29 -4.13 -4.71 -21.90
N ASP A 30 -3.82 -4.90 -20.62
CA ASP A 30 -2.52 -5.40 -20.14
C ASP A 30 -2.55 -6.86 -19.65
N SER A 31 -3.66 -7.61 -19.76
CA SER A 31 -3.76 -8.96 -19.15
C SER A 31 -2.96 -10.08 -19.83
N GLY A 32 -2.09 -9.75 -20.78
CA GLY A 32 -1.12 -10.65 -21.39
C GLY A 32 0.31 -10.13 -21.37
N LYS A 33 0.55 -8.96 -20.75
CA LYS A 33 1.90 -8.47 -20.54
C LYS A 33 2.45 -9.21 -19.33
N GLU A 34 3.13 -10.33 -19.58
CA GLU A 34 4.06 -10.87 -18.60
C GLU A 34 4.96 -9.71 -18.16
N VAL A 35 4.88 -9.35 -16.88
CA VAL A 35 5.80 -8.38 -16.29
C VAL A 35 7.16 -9.03 -16.42
N LYS A 36 7.91 -8.63 -17.46
CA LYS A 36 9.26 -9.15 -17.72
C LYS A 36 10.03 -9.05 -16.42
N GLU A 37 10.71 -10.12 -16.03
CA GLU A 37 11.44 -10.13 -14.75
C GLU A 37 12.47 -9.00 -14.63
N GLU A 38 12.87 -8.41 -15.76
CA GLU A 38 13.69 -7.21 -15.90
C GLU A 38 13.08 -5.95 -15.28
N ASP A 39 11.75 -5.88 -15.14
CA ASP A 39 11.02 -4.74 -14.54
C ASP A 39 10.86 -4.88 -13.02
N LYS A 40 11.42 -5.95 -12.43
CA LYS A 40 11.48 -6.11 -10.97
C LYS A 40 12.57 -5.17 -10.44
N PRO A 41 12.24 -4.22 -9.55
CA PRO A 41 13.23 -3.34 -8.98
C PRO A 41 14.30 -4.15 -8.25
N THR A 42 15.56 -3.83 -8.49
CA THR A 42 16.68 -4.44 -7.77
C THR A 42 16.54 -4.18 -6.27
N ARG A 43 17.18 -5.01 -5.44
CA ARG A 43 17.12 -4.88 -3.97
C ARG A 43 17.52 -3.47 -3.48
N LYS A 44 18.40 -2.78 -4.21
CA LYS A 44 18.84 -1.40 -3.93
C LYS A 44 17.73 -0.39 -4.23
N GLU A 45 17.09 -0.49 -5.38
CA GLU A 45 15.98 0.38 -5.79
C GLU A 45 14.76 0.20 -4.89
N ARG A 46 14.46 -1.05 -4.50
CA ARG A 46 13.41 -1.33 -3.52
C ARG A 46 13.64 -0.61 -2.19
N ARG A 47 14.89 -0.58 -1.71
CA ARG A 47 15.24 0.16 -0.47
C ARG A 47 15.11 1.67 -0.66
N ALA A 48 15.48 2.19 -1.83
CA ALA A 48 15.32 3.60 -2.15
C ALA A 48 13.84 4.01 -2.20
N MET A 49 12.98 3.21 -2.84
CA MET A 49 11.53 3.42 -2.87
C MET A 49 10.90 3.41 -1.49
N ILE A 50 11.28 2.44 -0.64
CA ILE A 50 10.79 2.37 0.74
C ILE A 50 11.22 3.63 1.52
N ARG A 51 12.49 4.04 1.40
CA ARG A 51 12.99 5.26 2.06
C ARG A 51 12.26 6.52 1.56
N ALA A 52 12.04 6.65 0.27
CA ALA A 52 11.30 7.76 -0.32
C ALA A 52 9.85 7.79 0.18
N GLY A 53 9.19 6.63 0.26
CA GLY A 53 7.86 6.50 0.82
C GLY A 53 7.81 6.98 2.28
N TYR A 54 8.72 6.49 3.13
CA TYR A 54 8.79 6.95 4.51
C TYR A 54 9.10 8.44 4.63
N LEU A 55 10.01 8.98 3.80
CA LEU A 55 10.34 10.41 3.79
C LEU A 55 9.11 11.28 3.46
N ALA A 56 8.27 10.84 2.52
CA ALA A 56 7.07 11.55 2.13
C ALA A 56 5.99 11.59 3.23
N TYR A 57 5.89 10.51 4.03
CA TYR A 57 4.94 10.43 5.15
C TYR A 57 5.50 10.98 6.47
N LEU A 58 6.83 11.13 6.57
CA LEU A 58 7.54 11.62 7.75
C LEU A 58 6.98 12.95 8.30
N PRO A 59 6.73 14.01 7.49
CA PRO A 59 6.24 15.27 8.04
C PRO A 59 4.84 15.16 8.64
N ARG A 60 3.95 14.34 8.06
CA ARG A 60 2.60 14.10 8.63
C ARG A 60 2.67 13.34 9.95
N PHE A 61 3.55 12.35 10.03
CA PHE A 61 3.76 11.59 11.26
C PHE A 61 4.35 12.48 12.38
N LEU A 62 5.32 13.33 12.05
CA LEU A 62 5.87 14.31 12.99
C LEU A 62 4.82 15.31 13.47
N ALA A 63 3.96 15.82 12.59
CA ALA A 63 2.89 16.72 12.97
C ALA A 63 1.92 16.07 13.98
N MET A 64 1.60 14.79 13.79
CA MET A 64 0.78 14.02 14.72
C MET A 64 1.47 13.87 16.09
N LEU A 65 2.74 13.45 16.10
CA LEU A 65 3.53 13.35 17.34
C LEU A 65 3.65 14.69 18.05
N PHE A 66 3.81 15.78 17.30
CA PHE A 66 3.91 17.13 17.86
C PHE A 66 2.58 17.55 18.52
N GLY A 67 1.44 17.26 17.89
CA GLY A 67 0.12 17.49 18.50
C GLY A 67 -0.04 16.76 19.83
N PHE A 68 0.26 15.45 19.87
CA PHE A 68 0.22 14.68 21.11
C PHE A 68 1.25 15.18 22.13
N GLY A 69 2.47 15.49 21.70
CA GLY A 69 3.53 16.02 22.56
C GLY A 69 3.13 17.34 23.21
N LEU A 70 2.54 18.26 22.45
CA LEU A 70 2.00 19.52 22.95
C LEU A 70 0.89 19.29 23.98
N THR A 71 -0.04 18.38 23.70
CA THR A 71 -1.13 18.09 24.67
C THR A 71 -0.59 17.55 25.99
N ILE A 72 0.39 16.65 25.96
CA ILE A 72 1.00 16.10 27.17
C ILE A 72 1.78 17.19 27.91
N PHE A 73 2.52 18.02 27.18
CA PHE A 73 3.29 19.13 27.74
C PHE A 73 2.38 20.16 28.44
N LEU A 74 1.25 20.52 27.81
CA LEU A 74 0.24 21.41 28.39
C LEU A 74 -0.40 20.81 29.64
N LEU A 75 -0.73 19.51 29.63
CA LEU A 75 -1.24 18.81 30.80
C LEU A 75 -0.22 18.77 31.95
N TRP A 76 1.05 18.55 31.63
CA TRP A 76 2.14 18.56 32.62
C TRP A 76 2.32 19.94 33.25
N LEU A 77 2.31 21.01 32.45
CA LEU A 77 2.34 22.39 32.94
C LEU A 77 1.13 22.72 33.81
N TRP A 78 -0.07 22.27 33.41
CA TRP A 78 -1.28 22.49 34.19
C TRP A 78 -1.25 21.76 35.54
N LEU A 79 -0.82 20.50 35.56
CA LEU A 79 -0.75 19.69 36.78
C LEU A 79 0.29 20.23 37.77
N ASN A 80 1.45 20.69 37.29
CA ASN A 80 2.52 21.22 38.13
C ASN A 80 2.40 22.72 38.41
N GLY A 81 1.61 23.46 37.62
CA GLY A 81 1.41 24.91 37.79
C GLY A 81 0.57 25.30 39.00
N TRP A 82 -0.12 24.35 39.64
CA TRP A 82 -0.86 24.55 40.90
C TRP A 82 -0.03 24.24 42.16
N GLN A 83 1.24 23.87 42.02
CA GLN A 83 2.16 23.57 43.13
C GLN A 83 3.13 24.73 43.44
N ILE A 84 2.90 25.92 42.88
CA ILE A 84 3.63 27.16 43.16
C ILE A 84 2.67 28.20 43.74
#